data_AF-A0A542DCR5-F1
#
_entry.id   AF-A0A542DCR5-F1
#
_cell.length_a   1.000
_cell.length_b   1.000
_cell.length_c   1.000
_cell.angle_alpha   90.00
_cell.angle_beta   90.00
_cell.angle_gamma   90.00
#
_symmetry.space_group_name_H-M   'P 1'
#
loop_
_entity.id
_entity.type
_entity.pdbx_description
1 polymer ?
#
loop_
_entity_poly.entity_id
_entity_poly.type
_entity_poly.pdbx_seq_one_letter_code
_entity_poly.pdbx_strand_id
1 'polypeptide(L)'
;MVAGRYGRYLRLGELLGLQRPRAAEGRAEPSDAYASEHLFIVVQQASELLLRQVLLDLGSAVEHLESARPELVAATRRVERATAVIAQLTGQLALLWQVPQRQLAGLRCRVGAIGAGHSEQVTRLLEVMGLAGTPSPLEAALLRLLRRRPCDVDGVPELARSMKQLALAMWSWQARHAELAGRGLHSDGTGGIPLMRSRLRIAFPRLPDLERWH
;
A
#
# COMPACT_ATOMS: atom_id res chain seq x y z
N MET A 1 -20.42 14.95 18.33
CA MET A 1 -19.39 15.10 19.39
C MET A 1 -18.75 13.75 19.67
N VAL A 2 -17.50 13.51 19.25
CA VAL A 2 -16.73 12.35 19.73
C VAL A 2 -16.03 12.74 21.02
N ALA A 3 -16.82 13.02 22.07
CA ALA A 3 -16.33 13.59 23.32
C ALA A 3 -16.01 12.47 24.33
N GLY A 4 -14.80 11.93 24.23
CA GLY A 4 -14.26 10.95 25.17
C GLY A 4 -12.73 10.85 25.05
N ARG A 5 -12.05 10.16 25.98
CA ARG A 5 -10.58 9.94 25.89
C ARG A 5 -10.19 9.29 24.56
N TYR A 6 -11.00 8.33 24.08
CA TYR A 6 -10.84 7.69 22.77
C TYR A 6 -10.84 8.69 21.61
N GLY A 7 -11.85 9.58 21.56
CA GLY A 7 -11.97 10.60 20.51
C GLY A 7 -10.81 11.58 20.47
N ARG A 8 -10.27 11.95 21.64
CA ARG A 8 -9.08 12.81 21.74
C ARG A 8 -7.81 12.08 21.32
N TYR A 9 -7.60 10.86 21.79
CA TYR A 9 -6.42 10.06 21.45
C TYR A 9 -6.28 9.84 19.94
N LEU A 10 -7.38 9.48 19.27
CA LEU A 10 -7.40 9.25 17.82
C LEU A 10 -7.65 10.52 16.99
N ARG A 11 -7.82 11.69 17.64
CA ARG A 11 -8.18 12.96 17.00
C ARG A 11 -9.39 12.85 16.05
N LEU A 12 -10.42 12.11 16.46
CA LEU A 12 -11.55 11.77 15.59
C LEU A 12 -12.33 12.97 15.05
N GLY A 13 -12.38 14.09 15.80
CA GLY A 13 -13.02 15.32 15.31
C GLY A 13 -12.31 15.90 14.09
N GLU A 14 -10.98 15.83 14.05
CA GLU A 14 -10.20 16.26 12.89
C GLU A 14 -10.28 15.22 11.78
N LEU A 15 -10.00 13.95 12.10
CA LEU A 15 -9.97 12.86 11.12
C LEU A 15 -11.31 12.73 10.36
N LEU A 16 -12.43 12.75 11.08
CA LEU A 16 -13.78 12.64 10.50
C LEU A 16 -14.30 13.98 9.93
N GLY A 17 -13.50 15.05 9.98
CA GLY A 17 -13.78 16.34 9.36
C GLY A 17 -13.03 16.58 8.05
N LEU A 18 -12.17 15.64 7.63
CA LEU A 18 -11.34 15.75 6.43
C LEU A 18 -12.08 15.35 5.15
N GLN A 19 -13.24 14.70 5.24
CA GLN A 19 -13.99 14.25 4.06
C GLN A 19 -14.78 15.41 3.46
N ARG A 20 -14.27 16.01 2.38
CA ARG A 20 -14.87 17.18 1.72
C ARG A 20 -15.22 16.90 0.24
N PRO A 21 -16.33 16.21 -0.04
CA PRO A 21 -16.78 15.98 -1.42
C PRO A 21 -17.17 17.27 -2.14
N ARG A 22 -16.74 17.43 -3.40
CA ARG A 22 -17.07 18.59 -4.25
C ARG A 22 -18.44 18.48 -4.92
N ALA A 23 -18.99 17.28 -5.07
CA ALA A 23 -20.28 17.05 -5.74
C ALA A 23 -21.51 17.76 -5.12
N ALA A 24 -21.40 18.27 -3.89
CA ALA A 24 -22.48 18.93 -3.16
C ALA A 24 -22.37 20.46 -3.09
N GLU A 25 -21.42 21.10 -3.76
CA GLU A 25 -21.37 22.58 -3.81
C GLU A 25 -22.71 23.13 -4.31
N GLY A 26 -23.45 23.82 -3.42
CA GLY A 26 -24.72 24.49 -3.71
C GLY A 26 -26.02 23.70 -3.52
N ARG A 27 -26.02 22.51 -2.86
CA ARG A 27 -27.25 21.72 -2.62
C ARG A 27 -27.59 21.55 -1.14
N ALA A 28 -28.88 21.51 -0.83
CA ALA A 28 -29.41 21.32 0.54
C ALA A 28 -29.28 19.87 1.05
N GLU A 29 -29.37 18.88 0.16
CA GLU A 29 -29.32 17.45 0.52
C GLU A 29 -28.19 16.70 -0.22
N PRO A 30 -27.57 15.67 0.40
CA PRO A 30 -26.55 14.85 -0.23
C PRO A 30 -27.10 14.07 -1.44
N SER A 31 -26.51 14.28 -2.62
CA SER A 31 -26.83 13.51 -3.82
C SER A 31 -26.07 12.16 -3.88
N ASP A 32 -26.50 11.24 -4.75
CA ASP A 32 -25.74 10.01 -5.07
C ASP A 32 -24.28 10.29 -5.44
N ALA A 33 -24.04 11.42 -6.12
CA ALA A 33 -22.70 11.86 -6.50
C ALA A 33 -21.87 12.27 -5.27
N TYR A 34 -22.49 12.91 -4.28
CA TYR A 34 -21.85 13.21 -3.00
C TYR A 34 -21.49 11.94 -2.24
N ALA A 35 -22.43 11.00 -2.10
CA ALA A 35 -22.18 9.74 -1.38
C ALA A 35 -21.06 8.92 -2.05
N SER A 36 -21.04 8.88 -3.38
CA SER A 36 -19.99 8.21 -4.16
C SER A 36 -18.61 8.84 -3.98
N GLU A 37 -18.53 10.18 -4.03
CA GLU A 37 -17.28 10.90 -3.83
C GLU A 37 -16.80 10.83 -2.38
N HIS A 38 -17.72 10.85 -1.41
CA HIS A 38 -17.41 10.61 0.00
C HIS A 38 -16.77 9.22 0.20
N LEU A 39 -17.36 8.16 -0.38
CA LEU A 39 -16.79 6.82 -0.31
C LEU A 39 -15.39 6.77 -0.93
N PHE A 40 -15.19 7.40 -2.09
CA PHE A 40 -13.87 7.49 -2.71
C PHE A 40 -12.84 8.14 -1.77
N ILE A 41 -13.18 9.29 -1.16
CA ILE A 41 -12.28 9.98 -0.22
C ILE A 41 -11.96 9.10 0.99
N VAL A 42 -12.97 8.45 1.58
CA VAL A 42 -12.77 7.56 2.75
C VAL A 42 -11.85 6.39 2.41
N VAL A 43 -12.04 5.72 1.27
CA VAL A 43 -11.19 4.60 0.85
C VAL A 43 -9.75 5.05 0.63
N GLN A 44 -9.54 6.20 -0.02
CA GLN A 44 -8.19 6.74 -0.25
C GLN A 44 -7.52 7.15 1.07
N GLN A 45 -8.21 7.86 1.97
CA GLN A 45 -7.66 8.25 3.27
C GLN A 45 -7.33 7.05 4.15
N ALA A 46 -8.22 6.04 4.18
CA ALA A 46 -7.94 4.79 4.89
C ALA A 46 -6.71 4.08 4.30
N SER A 47 -6.58 4.09 2.96
CA SER A 47 -5.43 3.52 2.26
C SER A 47 -4.13 4.23 2.64
N GLU A 48 -4.11 5.56 2.64
CA GLU A 48 -2.93 6.36 3.03
C GLU A 48 -2.50 6.13 4.48
N LEU A 49 -3.44 5.92 5.41
CA LEU A 49 -3.13 5.59 6.81
C LEU A 49 -2.52 4.20 6.94
N LEU A 50 -3.06 3.21 6.22
CA LEU A 50 -2.55 1.84 6.22
C LEU A 50 -1.20 1.73 5.50
N LEU A 51 -1.00 2.46 4.40
CA LEU A 51 0.30 2.57 3.72
C LEU A 51 1.37 3.12 4.65
N ARG A 52 1.04 4.15 5.45
CA ARG A 52 1.95 4.67 6.47
C ARG A 52 2.38 3.59 7.46
N GLN A 53 1.44 2.73 7.89
CA GLN A 53 1.75 1.62 8.79
C GLN A 53 2.66 0.57 8.12
N VAL A 54 2.43 0.25 6.83
CA VAL A 54 3.32 -0.65 6.07
C VAL A 54 4.74 -0.08 6.02
N LEU A 55 4.89 1.20 5.70
CA LEU A 55 6.21 1.84 5.65
C LEU A 55 6.93 1.82 7.00
N LEU A 56 6.21 2.06 8.11
CA LEU A 56 6.76 1.94 9.46
C LEU A 56 7.22 0.50 9.76
N ASP A 57 6.44 -0.50 9.37
CA ASP A 57 6.77 -1.91 9.61
C ASP A 57 8.00 -2.35 8.81
N LEU A 58 8.09 -1.97 7.54
CA LEU A 58 9.24 -2.30 6.70
C LEU A 58 10.50 -1.57 7.15
N GLY A 59 10.40 -0.31 7.60
CA GLY A 59 11.50 0.41 8.22
C GLY A 59 12.00 -0.29 9.49
N SER A 60 11.08 -0.65 10.39
CA SER A 60 11.41 -1.38 11.62
C SER A 60 12.04 -2.76 11.33
N ALA A 61 11.57 -3.48 10.30
CA ALA A 61 12.17 -4.75 9.90
C ALA A 61 13.63 -4.59 9.49
N VAL A 62 13.95 -3.53 8.73
CA VAL A 62 15.33 -3.19 8.36
C VAL A 62 16.18 -2.90 9.59
N GLU A 63 15.68 -2.08 10.51
CA GLU A 63 16.39 -1.75 11.76
C GLU A 63 16.71 -3.00 12.60
N HIS A 64 15.75 -3.93 12.72
CA HIS A 64 15.96 -5.20 13.44
C HIS A 64 17.08 -6.04 12.79
N LEU A 65 17.19 -6.06 11.46
CA LEU A 65 18.25 -6.78 10.74
C LEU A 65 19.61 -6.09 10.82
N GLU A 66 19.64 -4.76 10.88
CA GLU A 66 20.87 -3.97 10.93
C GLU A 66 21.45 -3.78 12.33
N SER A 67 20.67 -4.07 13.36
CA SER A 67 21.09 -3.97 14.75
C SER A 67 22.34 -4.80 15.07
N ALA A 68 23.07 -4.42 16.12
CA ALA A 68 24.27 -5.14 16.55
C ALA A 68 24.01 -6.61 16.92
N ARG A 69 22.77 -6.91 17.32
CA ARG A 69 22.26 -8.26 17.58
C ARG A 69 20.97 -8.46 16.76
N PRO A 70 21.09 -8.93 15.50
CA PRO A 70 19.96 -9.03 14.59
C PRO A 70 18.77 -9.81 15.18
N GLU A 71 17.57 -9.23 15.11
CA GLU A 71 16.34 -9.80 15.68
C GLU A 71 15.41 -10.33 14.58
N LEU A 72 15.72 -11.51 14.04
CA LEU A 72 15.04 -12.04 12.85
C LEU A 72 13.56 -12.32 13.11
N VAL A 73 13.21 -12.85 14.27
CA VAL A 73 11.80 -13.08 14.68
C VAL A 73 11.02 -11.76 14.71
N ALA A 74 11.63 -10.68 15.21
CA ALA A 74 10.99 -9.38 15.24
C ALA A 74 10.81 -8.82 13.82
N ALA A 75 11.85 -8.90 12.97
CA ALA A 75 11.77 -8.51 11.57
C ALA A 75 10.68 -9.29 10.81
N THR A 76 10.60 -10.61 10.99
CA THR A 76 9.57 -11.48 10.39
C THR A 76 8.17 -11.03 10.77
N ARG A 77 7.91 -10.76 12.06
CA ARG A 77 6.60 -10.26 12.54
C ARG A 77 6.21 -8.93 11.90
N ARG A 78 7.16 -8.02 11.66
CA ARG A 78 6.89 -6.76 10.95
C ARG A 78 6.52 -7.00 9.49
N VAL A 79 7.25 -7.90 8.81
CA VAL A 79 6.97 -8.26 7.41
C VAL A 79 5.60 -8.94 7.27
N GLU A 80 5.26 -9.85 8.18
CA GLU A 80 3.95 -10.50 8.23
C GLU A 80 2.82 -9.50 8.43
N ARG A 81 3.00 -8.55 9.36
CA ARG A 81 2.00 -7.50 9.58
C ARG A 81 1.86 -6.58 8.37
N ALA A 82 2.97 -6.16 7.76
CA ALA A 82 2.95 -5.40 6.52
C ALA A 82 2.19 -6.15 5.41
N THR A 83 2.39 -7.47 5.30
CA THR A 83 1.70 -8.35 4.35
C THR A 83 0.19 -8.35 4.59
N ALA A 84 -0.24 -8.53 5.84
CA ALA A 84 -1.67 -8.51 6.20
C ALA A 84 -2.31 -7.15 5.90
N VAL A 85 -1.59 -6.04 6.14
CA VAL A 85 -2.07 -4.70 5.82
C VAL A 85 -2.21 -4.48 4.32
N ILE A 86 -1.25 -4.94 3.49
CA ILE A 86 -1.37 -4.87 2.01
C ILE A 86 -2.55 -5.72 1.51
N ALA A 87 -2.78 -6.91 2.09
CA ALA A 87 -3.95 -7.70 1.76
C ALA A 87 -5.26 -6.96 2.08
N GLN A 88 -5.32 -6.25 3.21
CA GLN A 88 -6.47 -5.41 3.56
C GLN A 88 -6.65 -4.23 2.59
N LEU A 89 -5.56 -3.55 2.19
CA LEU A 89 -5.59 -2.51 1.15
C LEU A 89 -6.19 -3.04 -0.15
N THR A 90 -5.83 -4.26 -0.54
CA THR A 90 -6.39 -4.94 -1.73
C THR A 90 -7.89 -5.17 -1.60
N GLY A 91 -8.33 -5.61 -0.43
CA GLY A 91 -9.75 -5.81 -0.11
C GLY A 91 -10.56 -4.52 -0.15
N GLN A 92 -10.02 -3.41 0.38
CA GLN A 92 -10.70 -2.11 0.41
C GLN A 92 -11.04 -1.57 -0.99
N LEU A 93 -10.23 -1.90 -2.00
CA LEU A 93 -10.52 -1.51 -3.37
C LEU A 93 -11.90 -2.03 -3.80
N ALA A 94 -12.35 -3.21 -3.31
CA ALA A 94 -13.66 -3.80 -3.60
C ALA A 94 -14.85 -2.87 -3.29
N LEU A 95 -14.71 -1.97 -2.33
CA LEU A 95 -15.74 -0.98 -2.00
C LEU A 95 -15.99 -0.01 -3.16
N LEU A 96 -14.92 0.36 -3.88
CA LEU A 96 -15.03 1.24 -5.06
C LEU A 96 -15.70 0.54 -6.25
N TRP A 97 -15.81 -0.80 -6.24
CA TRP A 97 -16.58 -1.48 -7.27
C TRP A 97 -18.09 -1.19 -7.19
N GLN A 98 -18.59 -0.83 -6.01
CA GLN A 98 -20.00 -0.50 -5.79
C GLN A 98 -20.38 0.88 -6.32
N VAL A 99 -19.40 1.72 -6.67
CA VAL A 99 -19.66 3.04 -7.25
C VAL A 99 -20.15 2.88 -8.70
N PRO A 100 -21.33 3.42 -9.07
CA PRO A 100 -21.84 3.36 -10.44
C PRO A 100 -20.88 4.02 -11.43
N GLN A 101 -20.74 3.45 -12.63
CA GLN A 101 -19.84 3.95 -13.67
C GLN A 101 -20.04 5.44 -14.01
N ARG A 102 -21.30 5.89 -14.08
CA ARG A 102 -21.64 7.31 -14.29
C ARG A 102 -21.05 8.23 -13.21
N GLN A 103 -21.01 7.77 -11.96
CA GLN A 103 -20.50 8.55 -10.84
C GLN A 103 -18.97 8.54 -10.81
N LEU A 104 -18.34 7.42 -11.18
CA LEU A 104 -16.89 7.35 -11.39
C LEU A 104 -16.46 8.34 -12.47
N ALA A 105 -17.14 8.38 -13.61
CA ALA A 105 -16.85 9.34 -14.69
C ALA A 105 -16.98 10.80 -14.21
N GLY A 106 -18.06 11.14 -13.51
CA GLY A 106 -18.25 12.47 -12.94
C GLY A 106 -17.20 12.84 -11.89
N LEU A 107 -16.75 11.88 -11.08
CA LEU A 107 -15.68 12.06 -10.10
C LEU A 107 -14.36 12.46 -10.79
N ARG A 108 -13.98 11.78 -11.89
CA ARG A 108 -12.78 12.13 -12.66
C ARG A 108 -12.79 13.60 -13.10
N CYS A 109 -13.92 14.08 -13.60
CA CYS A 109 -14.05 15.46 -14.05
C CYS A 109 -13.81 16.47 -12.91
N ARG A 110 -14.17 16.12 -11.66
CA ARG A 110 -14.01 16.98 -10.48
C ARG A 110 -12.64 16.89 -9.81
N VAL A 111 -12.05 15.70 -9.79
CA VAL A 111 -10.73 15.45 -9.19
C VAL A 111 -9.59 15.83 -10.14
N GLY A 112 -9.88 15.89 -11.45
CA GLY A 112 -8.91 16.20 -12.51
C GLY A 112 -7.89 15.08 -12.71
N ALA A 113 -6.98 15.24 -13.67
CA ALA A 113 -5.89 14.29 -13.94
C ALA A 113 -4.90 14.14 -12.76
N ILE A 114 -4.85 15.12 -11.85
CA ILE A 114 -3.86 15.25 -10.79
C ILE A 114 -4.09 14.22 -9.66
N GLY A 115 -5.33 13.79 -9.40
CA GLY A 115 -5.67 12.97 -8.22
C GLY A 115 -5.61 11.45 -8.42
N ALA A 116 -5.17 10.98 -9.59
CA ALA A 116 -5.20 9.57 -9.97
C ALA A 116 -3.83 8.87 -9.87
N GLY A 117 -2.71 9.61 -9.76
CA GLY A 117 -1.38 9.01 -10.02
C GLY A 117 -0.26 9.29 -9.02
N HIS A 118 -0.44 10.16 -8.03
CA HIS A 118 0.70 10.77 -7.31
C HIS A 118 0.61 10.65 -5.79
N SER A 119 0.37 9.45 -5.26
CA SER A 119 0.61 9.21 -3.83
C SER A 119 2.12 9.10 -3.57
N GLU A 120 2.67 10.04 -2.80
CA GLU A 120 4.06 10.00 -2.34
C GLU A 120 4.34 8.71 -1.56
N GLN A 121 3.38 8.24 -0.75
CA GLN A 121 3.52 7.01 0.01
C GLN A 121 3.54 5.77 -0.89
N VAL A 122 2.76 5.75 -1.99
CA VAL A 122 2.84 4.67 -2.97
C VAL A 122 4.19 4.66 -3.68
N THR A 123 4.68 5.82 -4.13
CA THR A 123 6.03 5.93 -4.70
C THR A 123 7.08 5.41 -3.72
N ARG A 124 7.01 5.84 -2.47
CA ARG A 124 7.92 5.39 -1.40
C ARG A 124 7.82 3.89 -1.16
N LEU A 125 6.61 3.32 -1.14
CA LEU A 125 6.41 1.88 -1.00
C LEU A 125 7.06 1.13 -2.16
N LEU A 126 6.89 1.59 -3.40
CA LEU A 126 7.52 0.98 -4.58
C LEU A 126 9.05 1.01 -4.46
N GLU A 127 9.66 2.08 -3.95
CA GLU A 127 11.10 2.14 -3.67
C GLU A 127 11.52 1.11 -2.61
N VAL A 128 10.83 1.07 -1.47
CA VAL A 128 11.15 0.14 -0.36
C VAL A 128 11.01 -1.32 -0.79
N MET A 129 10.05 -1.62 -1.66
CA MET A 129 9.82 -2.94 -2.25
C MET A 129 10.82 -3.29 -3.37
N GLY A 130 11.67 -2.35 -3.79
CA GLY A 130 12.62 -2.54 -4.89
C GLY A 130 11.98 -2.55 -6.29
N LEU A 131 10.79 -1.96 -6.41
CA LEU A 131 9.98 -1.92 -7.64
C LEU A 131 10.17 -0.63 -8.44
N ALA A 132 10.84 0.37 -7.87
CA ALA A 132 11.12 1.67 -8.50
C ALA A 132 12.52 1.77 -9.15
N GLY A 133 13.19 0.64 -9.41
CA GLY A 133 14.54 0.62 -9.98
C GLY A 133 15.67 0.80 -8.96
N THR A 134 15.33 1.04 -7.69
CA THR A 134 16.24 0.99 -6.55
C THR A 134 16.23 -0.40 -5.90
N PRO A 135 17.32 -0.86 -5.28
CA PRO A 135 17.31 -2.08 -4.48
C PRO A 135 16.43 -1.92 -3.22
N SER A 136 15.72 -2.99 -2.83
CA SER A 136 14.97 -2.97 -1.58
C SER A 136 15.91 -2.88 -0.37
N PRO A 137 15.70 -1.93 0.57
CA PRO A 137 16.47 -1.87 1.81
C PRO A 137 16.36 -3.15 2.65
N LEU A 138 15.19 -3.80 2.65
CA LEU A 138 14.93 -5.04 3.38
C LEU A 138 15.73 -6.21 2.81
N GLU A 139 15.70 -6.39 1.48
CA GLU A 139 16.52 -7.38 0.80
C GLU A 139 18.02 -7.10 0.99
N ALA A 140 18.43 -5.84 0.88
CA ALA A 140 19.82 -5.44 1.08
C ALA A 140 20.30 -5.67 2.52
N ALA A 141 19.45 -5.47 3.52
CA ALA A 141 19.75 -5.75 4.92
C ALA A 141 19.94 -7.25 5.17
N LEU A 142 19.02 -8.08 4.66
CA LEU A 142 19.14 -9.54 4.75
C LEU A 142 20.41 -10.05 4.07
N LEU A 143 20.73 -9.57 2.86
CA LEU A 143 21.95 -9.97 2.16
C LEU A 143 23.23 -9.57 2.90
N ARG A 144 23.25 -8.39 3.54
CA ARG A 144 24.40 -7.97 4.37
C ARG A 144 24.53 -8.82 5.63
N LEU A 145 23.42 -9.20 6.26
CA LEU A 145 23.41 -10.10 7.40
C LEU A 145 24.03 -11.45 7.01
N LEU A 146 23.56 -12.06 5.92
CA LEU A 146 24.06 -13.36 5.46
C LEU A 146 25.55 -13.32 5.09
N ARG A 147 26.02 -12.22 4.48
CA ARG A 147 27.47 -12.05 4.21
C ARG A 147 28.31 -11.96 5.48
N ARG A 148 27.77 -11.39 6.56
CA ARG A 148 28.46 -11.28 7.86
C ARG A 148 28.38 -12.57 8.68
N ARG A 149 27.31 -13.35 8.49
CA ARG A 149 27.00 -14.58 9.24
C ARG A 149 26.45 -15.66 8.29
N PRO A 150 27.31 -16.30 7.49
CA PRO A 150 26.86 -17.22 6.44
C PRO A 150 26.30 -18.56 6.96
N CYS A 151 26.62 -18.97 8.19
CA CYS A 151 26.37 -20.35 8.65
C CYS A 151 25.51 -20.48 9.92
N ASP A 152 24.95 -19.40 10.45
CA ASP A 152 24.29 -19.45 11.78
C ASP A 152 23.35 -18.26 12.01
N VAL A 153 22.17 -18.31 11.38
CA VAL A 153 21.10 -17.34 11.67
C VAL A 153 19.75 -18.03 11.60
N ASP A 154 19.35 -18.60 12.74
CA ASP A 154 18.00 -19.10 12.97
C ASP A 154 16.96 -18.03 12.59
N GLY A 155 15.94 -18.42 11.82
CA GLY A 155 14.85 -17.53 11.41
C GLY A 155 14.98 -16.92 10.00
N VAL A 156 16.11 -17.13 9.29
CA VAL A 156 16.24 -16.68 7.89
C VAL A 156 15.20 -17.32 6.97
N PRO A 157 14.93 -18.64 7.02
CA PRO A 157 13.91 -19.25 6.17
C PRO A 157 12.52 -18.66 6.40
N GLU A 158 12.17 -18.39 7.66
CA GLU A 158 10.91 -17.76 8.05
C GLU A 158 10.79 -16.36 7.48
N LEU A 159 11.83 -15.53 7.66
CA LEU A 159 11.86 -14.18 7.13
C LEU A 159 11.76 -14.19 5.60
N ALA A 160 12.54 -15.04 4.92
CA ALA A 160 12.52 -15.15 3.46
C ALA A 160 11.14 -15.58 2.95
N ARG A 161 10.48 -16.51 3.63
CA ARG A 161 9.09 -16.92 3.33
C ARG A 161 8.11 -15.76 3.49
N SER A 162 8.19 -15.01 4.58
CA SER A 162 7.34 -13.84 4.82
C SER A 162 7.61 -12.72 3.79
N MET A 163 8.86 -12.52 3.36
CA MET A 163 9.18 -11.59 2.26
C MET A 163 8.57 -12.03 0.92
N LYS A 164 8.56 -13.33 0.60
CA LYS A 164 7.86 -13.84 -0.59
C LYS A 164 6.35 -13.62 -0.52
N GLN A 165 5.75 -13.84 0.66
CA GLN A 165 4.32 -13.55 0.87
C GLN A 165 4.01 -12.06 0.71
N LEU A 166 4.87 -11.18 1.23
CA LEU A 166 4.76 -9.73 1.02
C LEU A 166 4.85 -9.36 -0.46
N ALA A 167 5.78 -9.96 -1.21
CA ALA A 167 5.91 -9.72 -2.65
C ALA A 167 4.64 -10.14 -3.42
N LEU A 168 4.05 -11.29 -3.06
CA LEU A 168 2.79 -11.74 -3.66
C LEU A 168 1.63 -10.82 -3.30
N ALA A 169 1.49 -10.41 -2.04
CA ALA A 169 0.46 -9.47 -1.62
C ALA A 169 0.57 -8.13 -2.36
N MET A 170 1.79 -7.62 -2.52
CA MET A 170 2.06 -6.40 -3.29
C MET A 170 1.66 -6.56 -4.76
N TRP A 171 2.00 -7.68 -5.39
CA TRP A 171 1.61 -7.97 -6.76
C TRP A 171 0.09 -8.03 -6.91
N SER A 172 -0.62 -8.70 -5.98
CA SER A 172 -2.08 -8.75 -5.96
C SER A 172 -2.70 -7.36 -5.82
N TRP A 173 -2.14 -6.51 -4.95
CA TRP A 173 -2.58 -5.13 -4.81
C TRP A 173 -2.41 -4.33 -6.10
N GLN A 174 -1.24 -4.42 -6.77
CA GLN A 174 -0.99 -3.76 -8.05
C GLN A 174 -1.95 -4.22 -9.14
N ALA A 175 -2.20 -5.53 -9.24
CA ALA A 175 -3.12 -6.11 -10.21
C ALA A 175 -4.56 -5.60 -9.97
N ARG A 176 -5.02 -5.60 -8.71
CA ARG A 176 -6.36 -5.13 -8.36
C ARG A 176 -6.52 -3.62 -8.61
N HIS A 177 -5.49 -2.83 -8.35
CA HIS A 177 -5.49 -1.41 -8.68
C HIS A 177 -5.57 -1.17 -10.20
N ALA A 178 -4.88 -1.99 -11.00
CA ALA A 178 -4.96 -1.95 -12.46
C ALA A 178 -6.34 -2.29 -13.02
N GLU A 179 -7.04 -3.25 -12.41
CA GLU A 179 -8.43 -3.57 -12.77
C GLU A 179 -9.37 -2.40 -12.48
N LEU A 180 -9.24 -1.77 -11.30
CA LEU A 180 -10.05 -0.61 -10.92
C LEU A 180 -9.77 0.60 -11.82
N ALA A 181 -8.51 0.84 -12.15
CA ALA A 181 -8.10 1.84 -13.14
C ALA A 181 -8.75 1.61 -14.51
N GLY A 182 -8.80 0.36 -14.96
CA GLY A 182 -9.44 -0.06 -16.20
C GLY A 182 -10.95 0.22 -16.27
N ARG A 183 -11.62 0.34 -15.12
CA ARG A 183 -13.03 0.79 -15.07
C ARG A 183 -13.21 2.29 -15.33
N GLY A 184 -12.11 3.02 -15.55
CA GLY A 184 -12.15 4.44 -15.83
C GLY A 184 -11.95 5.32 -14.61
N LEU A 185 -11.33 4.87 -13.52
CA LEU A 185 -10.90 5.79 -12.45
C LEU A 185 -9.55 6.47 -12.77
N HIS A 186 -8.73 5.84 -13.64
CA HIS A 186 -7.32 6.25 -13.84
C HIS A 186 -6.85 6.29 -15.31
N SER A 187 -7.73 6.29 -16.32
CA SER A 187 -7.28 6.26 -17.72
C SER A 187 -6.90 7.67 -18.24
N ASP A 188 -5.72 8.15 -17.90
CA ASP A 188 -5.06 9.37 -18.37
C ASP A 188 -4.79 9.43 -19.89
N GLY A 189 -5.45 8.60 -20.70
CA GLY A 189 -5.38 8.67 -22.17
C GLY A 189 -4.05 8.20 -22.79
N THR A 190 -3.01 7.96 -22.00
CA THR A 190 -1.66 7.60 -22.50
C THR A 190 -1.29 6.11 -22.37
N GLY A 191 -2.23 5.24 -22.02
CA GLY A 191 -2.04 3.79 -22.08
C GLY A 191 -2.80 3.08 -20.97
N GLY A 192 -3.91 2.42 -21.30
CA GLY A 192 -4.79 1.78 -20.33
C GLY A 192 -4.20 0.54 -19.61
N ILE A 193 -5.06 -0.44 -19.34
CA ILE A 193 -4.72 -1.76 -18.74
C ILE A 193 -3.39 -2.36 -19.26
N PRO A 194 -3.02 -2.26 -20.55
CA PRO A 194 -1.72 -2.78 -21.04
C PRO A 194 -0.48 -2.14 -20.40
N LEU A 195 -0.48 -0.82 -20.14
CA LEU A 195 0.65 -0.11 -19.51
C LEU A 195 0.75 -0.43 -18.01
N MET A 196 -0.37 -0.66 -17.33
CA MET A 196 -0.36 -1.10 -15.93
C MET A 196 0.04 -2.58 -15.80
N ARG A 197 -0.37 -3.43 -16.74
CA ARG A 197 0.06 -4.85 -16.78
C ARG A 197 1.55 -4.99 -17.07
N SER A 198 2.13 -4.14 -17.92
CA SER A 198 3.58 -4.13 -18.18
C SER A 198 4.43 -3.62 -16.99
N ARG A 199 3.79 -3.00 -16.00
CA ARG A 199 4.42 -2.51 -14.75
C ARG A 199 4.26 -3.47 -13.56
N LEU A 200 3.57 -4.60 -13.74
CA LEU A 200 3.50 -5.63 -12.70
C LEU A 200 4.88 -6.25 -12.51
N ARG A 201 5.42 -6.09 -11.31
CA ARG A 201 6.77 -6.54 -10.96
C ARG A 201 6.69 -7.33 -9.67
N ILE A 202 7.53 -8.35 -9.55
CA ILE A 202 7.67 -9.11 -8.31
C ILE A 202 8.80 -8.45 -7.50
N ALA A 203 8.53 -8.16 -6.24
CA ALA A 203 9.51 -7.60 -5.31
C ALA A 203 10.56 -8.66 -4.92
N PHE A 204 11.72 -8.18 -4.48
CA PHE A 204 12.84 -9.01 -3.99
C PHE A 204 13.36 -10.04 -5.01
N PRO A 205 13.86 -9.59 -6.17
CA PRO A 205 14.25 -10.48 -7.27
C PRO A 205 15.43 -11.41 -6.93
N ARG A 206 16.17 -11.15 -5.84
CA ARG A 206 17.36 -11.94 -5.43
C ARG A 206 17.05 -12.96 -4.34
N LEU A 207 15.81 -13.04 -3.83
CA LEU A 207 15.41 -14.07 -2.86
C LEU A 207 15.59 -15.51 -3.35
N PRO A 208 15.32 -15.88 -4.62
CA PRO A 208 15.53 -17.25 -5.10
C PRO A 208 16.99 -17.70 -4.99
N ASP A 209 17.95 -16.77 -5.06
CA ASP A 209 19.38 -17.09 -4.90
C ASP A 209 19.76 -17.43 -3.44
N LEU A 210 18.88 -17.15 -2.48
CA LEU A 210 19.07 -17.50 -1.06
C LEU A 210 18.75 -18.96 -0.76
N GLU A 211 17.98 -19.65 -1.61
CA GLU A 211 17.68 -21.08 -1.44
C GLU A 211 18.90 -21.98 -1.66
N ARG A 212 19.98 -21.44 -2.23
CA ARG A 212 21.26 -22.15 -2.44
C ARG A 212 22.18 -22.15 -1.23
N TRP A 213 21.76 -21.52 -0.11
CA TRP A 213 22.53 -21.42 1.14
C TRP A 213 22.04 -22.42 2.21
N HIS A 214 21.21 -23.39 1.80
CA HIS A 214 20.82 -24.58 2.56
C HIS A 214 21.57 -25.81 2.03
#